data_AF-A0A8X7MKX2-F1
#
_entry.id   AF-A0A8X7MKX2-F1
#
_cell.length_a   1.000
_cell.length_b   1.000
_cell.length_c   1.000
_cell.angle_alpha   90.00
_cell.angle_beta   90.00
_cell.angle_gamma   90.00
#
_symmetry.space_group_name_H-M   'P 1'
#
loop_
_entity.id
_entity.type
_entity.pdbx_description
1 polymer ?
#
loop_
_entity_poly.entity_id
_entity_poly.type
_entity_poly.pdbx_seq_one_letter_code
_entity_poly.pdbx_strand_id
1 'polypeptide(L)'
;MVLSFCCASLEPPQSLLRQLFPWVEEEREKLKERQAANQHASDFALSAFLSCLEWFREVILQDAAVLSLRADWSEFQFFPTCATFASAEFHQFAAELAKSMKTADSESERQLAQLPKQLGAGVKNALVDFKSDAERRDEEMHKKLDLCIELILRQANTIPTLNT
;
A
#
# COMPACT_ATOMS: atom_id res chain seq x y z
N MET A 1 17.50 8.47 -4.61
CA MET A 1 16.23 7.73 -4.75
C MET A 1 16.15 6.84 -3.53
N VAL A 2 15.30 7.20 -2.57
CA VAL A 2 15.25 6.58 -1.23
C VAL A 2 14.55 5.22 -1.39
N LEU A 3 15.29 4.13 -1.20
CA LEU A 3 14.81 2.74 -1.31
C LEU A 3 13.88 2.33 -0.14
N SER A 4 13.67 3.22 0.82
CA SER A 4 13.08 2.92 2.13
C SER A 4 11.58 2.60 2.13
N PHE A 5 10.81 2.88 1.07
CA PHE A 5 9.34 2.75 1.15
C PHE A 5 8.75 1.37 0.77
N CYS A 6 9.52 0.44 0.17
CA CYS A 6 8.98 -0.87 -0.24
C CYS A 6 9.55 -2.09 0.51
N CYS A 7 10.58 -1.94 1.34
CA CYS A 7 11.24 -3.08 2.01
C CYS A 7 10.64 -3.47 3.39
N ALA A 8 9.50 -2.89 3.79
CA ALA A 8 8.93 -3.05 5.13
C ALA A 8 8.38 -4.44 5.48
N SER A 9 8.60 -5.48 4.65
CA SER A 9 8.04 -6.81 4.93
C SER A 9 8.95 -7.71 5.79
N LEU A 10 10.24 -7.42 5.92
CA LEU A 10 11.17 -8.28 6.66
C LEU A 10 11.85 -7.51 7.79
N GLU A 11 11.55 -7.91 9.03
CA GLU A 11 12.19 -7.36 10.22
C GLU A 11 13.67 -7.79 10.26
N PRO A 12 14.62 -6.85 10.43
CA PRO A 12 16.04 -7.20 10.49
C PRO A 12 16.40 -7.96 11.79
N PRO A 13 17.35 -8.90 11.75
CA PRO A 13 17.81 -9.61 12.94
C PRO A 13 18.34 -8.65 14.03
N GLN A 14 17.83 -8.77 15.25
CA GLN A 14 18.21 -7.90 16.37
C GLN A 14 19.72 -8.03 16.72
N SER A 15 20.28 -9.21 16.52
CA SER A 15 21.71 -9.52 16.60
C SER A 15 22.57 -8.62 15.72
N LEU A 16 22.13 -8.34 14.48
CA LEU A 16 22.81 -7.45 13.55
C LEU A 16 22.57 -5.97 13.90
N LEU A 17 21.34 -5.60 14.28
CA LEU A 17 21.02 -4.24 14.69
C LEU A 17 21.87 -3.76 15.87
N ARG A 18 22.10 -4.63 16.87
CA ARG A 18 22.93 -4.30 18.05
C ARG A 18 24.42 -4.12 17.73
N GLN A 19 24.89 -4.62 16.58
CA GLN A 19 26.28 -4.40 16.17
C GLN A 19 26.47 -3.01 15.54
N LEU A 20 25.40 -2.40 15.05
CA LEU A 20 25.42 -1.03 14.54
C LEU A 20 25.25 -0.06 15.69
N PHE A 21 26.21 0.85 15.90
CA PHE A 21 26.20 1.80 17.02
C PHE A 21 26.02 1.15 18.41
N PRO A 22 26.84 0.17 18.82
CA PRO A 22 26.61 -0.64 20.04
C PRO A 22 26.59 0.16 21.36
N TRP A 23 27.01 1.42 21.32
CA TRP A 23 27.02 2.36 22.45
C TRP A 23 25.65 2.99 22.74
N VAL A 24 24.68 2.89 21.82
CA VAL A 24 23.35 3.53 21.97
C VAL A 24 22.60 2.95 23.17
N GLU A 25 22.70 1.64 23.39
CA GLU A 25 22.07 0.95 24.52
C GLU A 25 22.63 1.44 25.86
N GLU A 26 23.95 1.61 25.94
CA GLU A 26 24.63 2.11 27.13
C GLU A 26 24.21 3.56 27.42
N GLU A 27 24.17 4.42 26.41
CA GLU A 27 23.74 5.81 26.56
C GLU A 27 22.26 5.93 26.92
N ARG A 28 21.42 5.03 26.41
CA ARG A 28 20.00 4.96 26.78
C ARG A 28 19.83 4.60 28.25
N GLU A 29 20.64 3.69 28.77
CA GLU A 29 20.60 3.33 30.19
C GLU A 29 21.08 4.47 31.09
N LYS A 30 22.21 5.13 30.74
CA LYS A 30 22.67 6.34 31.44
C LYS A 30 21.66 7.47 31.42
N LEU A 31 20.89 7.61 30.34
CA LEU A 31 19.82 8.60 30.26
C LEU A 31 18.68 8.27 31.22
N LYS A 32 18.25 7.00 31.31
CA LYS A 32 17.23 6.57 32.27
C LYS A 32 17.67 6.80 33.70
N GLU A 33 18.91 6.47 34.04
CA GLU A 33 19.48 6.71 35.38
C GLU A 33 19.43 8.20 35.74
N ARG A 34 19.82 9.08 34.82
CA ARG A 34 19.75 10.54 35.00
C ARG A 34 18.33 11.04 35.21
N GLN A 35 17.37 10.53 34.42
CA GLN A 35 15.95 10.89 34.56
C GLN A 35 15.36 10.39 35.88
N ALA A 36 15.77 9.21 36.35
CA ALA A 36 15.36 8.66 37.64
C ALA A 36 15.95 9.45 38.82
N ALA A 37 17.21 9.91 38.70
CA ALA A 37 17.87 10.71 39.71
C ALA A 37 17.40 12.17 39.76
N ASN A 38 16.95 12.72 38.63
CA ASN A 38 16.57 14.12 38.53
C ASN A 38 15.44 14.35 37.52
N GLN A 39 14.20 14.43 38.00
CA GLN A 39 12.99 14.47 37.18
C GLN A 39 12.89 15.71 36.26
N HIS A 40 13.70 16.74 36.50
CA HIS A 40 13.76 17.97 35.70
C HIS A 40 14.87 17.97 34.64
N ALA A 41 15.77 16.96 34.65
CA ALA A 41 16.77 16.76 33.61
C ALA A 41 16.15 15.99 32.43
N SER A 42 15.18 16.59 31.75
CA SER A 42 14.62 16.02 30.53
C SER A 42 15.55 16.33 29.35
N ASP A 43 16.55 15.50 29.11
CA ASP A 43 17.39 15.57 27.90
C ASP A 43 16.60 15.07 26.68
N PHE A 44 15.56 15.83 26.30
CA PHE A 44 14.65 15.49 25.20
C PHE A 44 15.39 15.33 23.87
N ALA A 45 16.36 16.21 23.59
CA ALA A 45 17.18 16.14 22.39
C ALA A 45 18.01 14.84 22.34
N LEU A 46 18.58 14.40 23.46
CA LEU A 46 19.33 13.14 23.53
C LEU A 46 18.40 11.95 23.34
N SER A 47 17.23 11.95 23.98
CA SER A 47 16.23 10.89 23.81
C SER A 47 15.78 10.76 22.35
N ALA A 48 15.46 11.89 21.70
CA ALA A 48 15.06 11.91 20.29
C ALA A 48 16.20 11.46 19.37
N PHE A 49 17.43 11.86 19.66
CA PHE A 49 18.62 11.46 18.90
C PHE A 49 18.88 9.95 18.99
N LEU A 50 18.82 9.36 20.20
CA LEU A 50 19.00 7.92 20.38
C LEU A 50 17.91 7.12 19.65
N SER A 51 16.65 7.55 19.73
CA SER A 51 15.55 6.94 18.98
C SER A 51 15.74 7.06 17.46
N CYS A 52 16.31 8.17 16.99
CA CYS A 52 16.65 8.36 15.57
C CYS A 52 17.77 7.40 15.12
N LEU A 53 18.80 7.19 15.95
CA LEU A 53 19.86 6.23 15.67
C LEU A 53 19.35 4.79 15.61
N GLU A 54 18.43 4.41 16.51
CA GLU A 54 17.78 3.10 16.47
C GLU A 54 17.05 2.87 15.16
N TRP A 55 16.24 3.85 14.72
CA TRP A 55 15.58 3.79 13.42
C TRP A 55 16.58 3.71 12.26
N PHE A 56 17.69 4.45 12.33
CA PHE A 56 18.72 4.38 11.30
C PHE A 56 19.41 3.01 11.23
N ARG A 57 19.51 2.24 12.31
CA ARG A 57 20.08 0.88 12.25
C ARG A 57 19.28 0.00 11.28
N GLU A 58 17.96 0.07 11.37
CA GLU A 58 17.07 -0.69 10.49
C GLU A 58 17.25 -0.27 9.04
N VAL A 59 17.20 1.04 8.77
CA VAL A 59 17.36 1.61 7.43
C VAL A 59 18.71 1.25 6.84
N ILE A 60 19.81 1.44 7.59
CA ILE A 60 21.17 1.13 7.15
C ILE A 60 21.29 -0.36 6.83
N LEU A 61 20.77 -1.23 7.69
CA LEU A 61 20.89 -2.67 7.52
C LEU A 61 20.10 -3.17 6.30
N GLN A 62 18.90 -2.66 6.08
CA GLN A 62 18.08 -2.97 4.90
C GLN A 62 18.70 -2.42 3.61
N ASP A 63 19.13 -1.17 3.60
CA ASP A 63 19.75 -0.56 2.42
C ASP A 63 21.09 -1.24 2.10
N ALA A 64 21.90 -1.56 3.10
CA ALA A 64 23.13 -2.33 2.92
C ALA A 64 22.85 -3.72 2.35
N ALA A 65 21.80 -4.40 2.80
CA ALA A 65 21.40 -5.70 2.27
C ALA A 65 20.96 -5.63 0.80
N VAL A 66 20.27 -4.57 0.39
CA VAL A 66 19.93 -4.35 -1.03
C VAL A 66 21.18 -4.03 -1.85
N LEU A 67 22.04 -3.15 -1.35
CA LEU A 67 23.25 -2.72 -2.04
C LEU A 67 24.27 -3.86 -2.19
N SER A 68 24.42 -4.73 -1.19
CA SER A 68 25.39 -5.85 -1.24
C SER A 68 25.07 -6.86 -2.34
N LEU A 69 23.81 -6.96 -2.75
CA LEU A 69 23.36 -7.85 -3.82
C LEU A 69 23.53 -7.27 -5.22
N ARG A 70 23.82 -5.97 -5.33
CA ARG A 70 24.01 -5.32 -6.61
C ARG A 70 25.46 -5.43 -7.06
N ALA A 71 25.66 -5.87 -8.29
CA ALA A 71 27.01 -6.06 -8.86
C ALA A 71 27.84 -4.77 -8.89
N ASP A 72 27.21 -3.59 -8.99
CA ASP A 72 27.90 -2.30 -8.97
C ASP A 72 28.37 -1.86 -7.57
N TRP A 73 27.87 -2.49 -6.50
CA TRP A 73 28.18 -2.14 -5.11
C TRP A 73 28.81 -3.28 -4.31
N SER A 74 28.68 -4.53 -4.76
CA SER A 74 29.17 -5.71 -4.04
C SER A 74 30.70 -5.71 -3.83
N GLU A 75 31.46 -5.01 -4.67
CA GLU A 75 32.92 -4.89 -4.56
C GLU A 75 33.37 -3.76 -3.61
N PHE A 76 32.43 -2.98 -3.08
CA PHE A 76 32.75 -1.86 -2.21
C PHE A 76 33.34 -2.36 -0.88
N GLN A 77 34.54 -1.87 -0.52
CA GLN A 77 35.31 -2.42 0.61
C GLN A 77 34.60 -2.33 1.97
N PHE A 78 33.58 -1.50 2.10
CA PHE A 78 32.77 -1.40 3.30
C PHE A 78 32.13 -2.74 3.71
N PHE A 79 31.63 -3.52 2.75
CA PHE A 79 30.96 -4.80 3.03
C PHE A 79 31.87 -5.85 3.67
N PRO A 80 33.07 -6.17 3.11
CA PRO A 80 33.98 -7.13 3.73
C PRO A 80 34.69 -6.58 4.97
N THR A 81 34.84 -5.26 5.11
CA THR A 81 35.60 -4.66 6.22
C THR A 81 34.77 -4.51 7.50
N CYS A 82 33.46 -4.31 7.37
CA CYS A 82 32.56 -4.22 8.52
C CYS A 82 32.14 -5.63 8.96
N ALA A 83 32.44 -5.99 10.21
CA ALA A 83 32.13 -7.32 10.75
C ALA A 83 30.64 -7.69 10.65
N THR A 84 29.75 -6.71 10.81
CA THR A 84 28.30 -6.90 10.67
C THR A 84 27.92 -7.32 9.26
N PHE A 85 28.45 -6.64 8.25
CA PHE A 85 28.13 -6.90 6.84
C PHE A 85 28.93 -8.05 6.23
N ALA A 86 30.06 -8.43 6.83
CA ALA A 86 30.80 -9.63 6.45
C ALA A 86 30.20 -10.92 7.02
N SER A 87 29.27 -10.81 7.98
CA SER A 87 28.71 -11.95 8.69
C SER A 87 27.79 -12.82 7.80
N ALA A 88 27.77 -14.12 8.08
CA ALA A 88 26.88 -15.05 7.38
C ALA A 88 25.40 -14.73 7.65
N GLU A 89 25.08 -14.26 8.85
CA GLU A 89 23.72 -13.86 9.25
C GLU A 89 23.23 -12.68 8.40
N PHE A 90 24.09 -11.69 8.14
CA PHE A 90 23.74 -10.59 7.24
C PHE A 90 23.51 -11.06 5.80
N HIS A 91 24.36 -11.93 5.26
CA HIS A 91 24.17 -12.46 3.91
C HIS A 91 22.88 -13.28 3.79
N GLN A 92 22.52 -14.04 4.84
CA GLN A 92 21.24 -14.74 4.89
C GLN A 92 20.07 -13.76 4.86
N PHE A 93 20.11 -12.73 5.73
CA PHE A 93 19.09 -11.68 5.75
C PHE A 93 18.97 -10.98 4.39
N ALA A 94 20.09 -10.65 3.74
CA ALA A 94 20.07 -10.04 2.41
C ALA A 94 19.41 -10.94 1.36
N ALA A 95 19.73 -12.24 1.34
CA ALA A 95 19.09 -13.19 0.44
C ALA A 95 17.57 -13.32 0.68
N GLU A 96 17.15 -13.34 1.94
CA GLU A 96 15.73 -13.40 2.33
C GLU A 96 14.99 -12.11 1.93
N LEU A 97 15.60 -10.95 2.16
CA LEU A 97 15.06 -9.65 1.76
C LEU A 97 14.88 -9.59 0.24
N ALA A 98 15.87 -10.04 -0.54
CA ALA A 98 15.77 -10.08 -2.00
C ALA A 98 14.63 -10.98 -2.49
N LYS A 99 14.41 -12.10 -1.81
CA LYS A 99 13.31 -13.02 -2.11
C LYS A 99 11.96 -12.39 -1.80
N SER A 100 11.84 -11.69 -0.67
CA SER A 100 10.64 -10.93 -0.29
C SER A 100 10.32 -9.86 -1.33
N MET A 101 11.31 -9.04 -1.73
CA MET A 101 11.15 -8.01 -2.75
C MET A 101 10.65 -8.57 -4.09
N LYS A 102 11.28 -9.64 -4.60
CA LYS A 102 10.85 -10.29 -5.85
C LYS A 102 9.43 -10.83 -5.78
N THR A 103 9.01 -11.32 -4.61
CA THR A 103 7.65 -11.83 -4.41
C THR A 103 6.65 -10.68 -4.44
N ALA A 104 6.94 -9.58 -3.76
CA ALA A 104 6.12 -8.36 -3.75
C ALA A 104 6.00 -7.75 -5.16
N ASP A 105 7.10 -7.66 -5.90
CA ASP A 105 7.10 -7.17 -7.28
C ASP A 105 6.19 -8.05 -8.16
N SER A 106 6.33 -9.38 -8.06
CA SER A 106 5.49 -10.32 -8.82
C SER A 106 4.00 -10.24 -8.47
N GLU A 107 3.67 -9.94 -7.22
CA GLU A 107 2.28 -9.74 -6.80
C GLU A 107 1.72 -8.43 -7.36
N SER A 108 2.51 -7.35 -7.31
CA SER A 108 2.13 -6.06 -7.87
C SER A 108 1.91 -6.14 -9.38
N GLU A 109 2.77 -6.85 -10.11
CA GLU A 109 2.61 -7.11 -11.55
C GLU A 109 1.33 -7.91 -11.86
N ARG A 110 1.00 -8.90 -11.02
CA ARG A 110 -0.24 -9.67 -11.16
C ARG A 110 -1.47 -8.80 -10.94
N GLN A 111 -1.45 -7.91 -9.95
CA GLN A 111 -2.55 -6.98 -9.70
C GLN A 111 -2.73 -6.01 -10.87
N LEU A 112 -1.64 -5.44 -11.39
CA LEU A 112 -1.67 -4.56 -12.56
C LEU A 112 -2.21 -5.28 -13.81
N ALA A 113 -1.82 -6.54 -14.04
CA ALA A 113 -2.32 -7.33 -15.16
C ALA A 113 -3.83 -7.64 -15.08
N GLN A 114 -4.42 -7.56 -13.89
CA GLN A 114 -5.86 -7.78 -13.68
C GLN A 114 -6.70 -6.51 -13.91
N LEU A 115 -6.09 -5.31 -13.86
CA LEU A 115 -6.80 -4.04 -14.03
C LEU A 115 -7.59 -3.93 -15.35
N PRO A 116 -7.04 -4.30 -16.53
CA PRO A 116 -7.81 -4.21 -17.77
C PRO A 116 -9.05 -5.12 -17.78
N LYS A 117 -8.96 -6.29 -17.13
CA LYS A 117 -10.08 -7.23 -17.02
C LYS A 117 -11.17 -6.71 -16.08
N GLN A 118 -10.77 -6.11 -14.96
CA GLN A 118 -11.69 -5.52 -14.00
C GLN A 118 -12.36 -4.26 -14.55
N LEU A 119 -11.60 -3.39 -15.23
CA LEU A 119 -12.14 -2.19 -15.87
C LEU A 119 -13.08 -2.56 -17.03
N GLY A 120 -12.69 -3.52 -17.87
CA GLY A 120 -13.54 -4.02 -18.96
C GLY A 120 -14.83 -4.68 -18.45
N ALA A 121 -14.77 -5.43 -17.35
CA ALA A 121 -15.95 -5.99 -16.70
C ALA A 121 -16.86 -4.88 -16.15
N GLY A 122 -16.30 -3.84 -15.52
CA GLY A 122 -17.05 -2.69 -15.01
C GLY A 122 -17.77 -1.90 -16.10
N VAL A 123 -17.07 -1.59 -17.21
CA VAL A 123 -17.65 -0.88 -18.35
C VAL A 123 -18.74 -1.71 -19.03
N LYS A 124 -18.52 -3.01 -19.21
CA LYS A 124 -19.54 -3.91 -19.78
C LYS A 124 -20.79 -3.96 -18.91
N ASN A 125 -20.63 -4.10 -17.60
CA ASN A 125 -21.77 -4.14 -16.67
C ASN A 125 -22.54 -2.81 -16.69
N ALA A 126 -21.83 -1.67 -16.66
CA ALA A 126 -22.48 -0.36 -16.78
C ALA A 126 -23.27 -0.21 -18.10
N LEU A 127 -22.74 -0.70 -19.23
CA LEU A 127 -23.45 -0.69 -20.51
C LEU A 127 -24.70 -1.59 -20.51
N VAL A 128 -24.63 -2.74 -19.83
CA VAL A 128 -25.80 -3.63 -19.65
C VAL A 128 -26.87 -2.95 -18.80
N ASP A 129 -26.47 -2.27 -17.73
CA ASP A 129 -27.40 -1.54 -16.86
C ASP A 129 -28.04 -0.34 -17.59
N PHE A 130 -27.26 0.42 -18.37
CA PHE A 130 -27.82 1.49 -19.20
C PHE A 130 -28.82 0.97 -20.24
N LYS A 131 -28.54 -0.20 -20.84
CA LYS A 131 -29.45 -0.81 -21.81
C LYS A 131 -30.75 -1.27 -21.15
N SER A 132 -30.67 -1.95 -20.01
CA SER A 132 -31.87 -2.42 -19.30
C SER A 132 -32.71 -1.26 -18.77
N ASP A 133 -32.09 -0.18 -18.30
CA ASP A 133 -32.79 1.04 -17.89
C ASP A 133 -33.49 1.74 -19.08
N ALA A 134 -32.86 1.73 -20.26
CA ALA A 134 -33.47 2.28 -21.47
C ALA A 134 -34.68 1.45 -21.92
N GLU A 135 -34.57 0.12 -21.93
CA GLU A 135 -35.67 -0.80 -22.26
C GLU A 135 -36.85 -0.62 -21.31
N ARG A 136 -36.59 -0.51 -20.00
CA ARG A 136 -37.64 -0.28 -18.99
C ARG A 136 -38.37 1.06 -19.19
N ARG A 137 -37.66 2.12 -19.56
CA ARG A 137 -38.27 3.43 -19.86
C ARG A 137 -39.13 3.37 -21.12
N ASP A 138 -38.67 2.66 -22.14
CA ASP A 138 -39.42 2.48 -23.39
C ASP A 138 -40.72 1.71 -23.14
N GLU A 139 -40.67 0.63 -22.36
CA GLU A 139 -41.86 -0.12 -21.94
C GLU A 139 -42.84 0.73 -21.12
N GLU A 140 -42.34 1.54 -20.18
CA GLU A 140 -43.19 2.47 -19.42
C GLU A 140 -43.85 3.52 -20.31
N MET A 141 -43.12 4.03 -21.30
CA MET A 141 -43.65 4.98 -22.27
C MET A 141 -44.73 4.35 -23.14
N HIS A 142 -44.50 3.14 -23.65
CA HIS A 142 -45.50 2.39 -24.43
C HIS A 142 -46.78 2.16 -23.61
N LYS A 143 -46.66 1.72 -22.35
CA LYS A 143 -47.83 1.56 -21.45
C LYS A 143 -48.60 2.86 -21.24
N LYS A 144 -47.90 3.99 -21.08
CA LYS A 144 -48.55 5.32 -20.94
C LYS A 144 -49.26 5.73 -22.23
N LEU A 145 -48.67 5.45 -23.39
CA LEU A 145 -49.27 5.73 -24.68
C LEU A 145 -50.55 4.92 -24.89
N ASP A 146 -50.53 3.61 -24.59
CA ASP A 146 -51.70 2.73 -24.68
C ASP A 146 -52.83 3.24 -23.78
N LEU A 147 -52.51 3.66 -22.55
CA LEU A 147 -53.49 4.25 -21.62
C LEU A 147 -54.10 5.54 -22.18
N CYS A 148 -53.30 6.43 -22.78
CA CYS A 148 -53.81 7.65 -23.41
C CYS A 148 -54.75 7.34 -24.59
N ILE A 149 -54.40 6.35 -25.42
CA ILE A 149 -55.24 5.93 -26.55
C ILE A 149 -56.58 5.42 -26.02
N GLU A 150 -56.59 4.55 -25.00
CA GLU A 150 -57.84 4.08 -24.39
C GLU A 150 -58.68 5.22 -23.80
N LEU A 151 -58.06 6.20 -23.13
CA LEU A 151 -58.78 7.35 -22.58
C LEU A 151 -59.42 8.21 -23.67
N ILE A 152 -58.71 8.46 -24.78
CA ILE A 152 -59.24 9.21 -25.93
C ILE A 152 -60.42 8.46 -26.55
N LEU A 153 -60.29 7.15 -26.79
CA LEU A 153 -61.37 6.33 -27.34
C LEU A 153 -62.58 6.30 -26.42
N ARG A 154 -62.37 6.22 -25.10
CA ARG A 154 -63.45 6.25 -24.10
C ARG A 154 -64.15 7.61 -24.10
N GLN A 155 -63.42 8.72 -24.10
CA GLN A 155 -64.00 10.07 -24.16
C GLN A 155 -64.78 10.32 -25.45
N ALA A 156 -64.29 9.83 -26.60
CA ALA A 156 -65.00 9.92 -27.87
C ALA A 156 -66.33 9.16 -27.85
N ASN A 157 -66.40 8.03 -27.14
CA ASN A 157 -67.62 7.25 -26.96
C ASN A 157 -68.58 7.79 -25.87
N THR A 158 -68.15 8.72 -25.01
CA THR A 158 -69.01 9.39 -24.02
C THR A 158 -69.51 10.76 -24.43
N ILE A 159 -69.17 11.28 -25.61
CA ILE A 159 -69.84 12.47 -26.16
C ILE A 159 -71.31 12.07 -26.39
N PRO A 160 -72.28 12.61 -25.63
CA PRO A 160 -73.68 12.41 -25.96
C PRO A 160 -73.87 12.98 -27.36
N THR A 161 -74.53 12.23 -28.23
CA THR A 161 -75.14 12.75 -29.45
C THR A 161 -76.09 13.90 -29.06
N LEU A 162 -75.53 15.10 -28.92
CA LEU A 162 -76.29 16.34 -28.85
C LEU A 162 -76.71 16.64 -30.28
N ASN A 163 -77.89 16.10 -30.61
CA ASN A 163 -78.87 16.51 -31.61
C ASN A 163 -78.39 17.55 -32.63
N THR A 164 -78.51 17.26 -33.92
CA THR A 164 -79.76 17.51 -34.66
C THR A 164 -79.81 16.67 -35.93
#